data_AF-A0A0S9QZC1-F1
#
_entry.id   AF-A0A0S9QZC1-F1
#
_cell.length_a   1.000
_cell.length_b   1.000
_cell.length_c   1.000
_cell.angle_alpha   90.00
_cell.angle_beta   90.00
_cell.angle_gamma   90.00
#
_symmetry.space_group_name_H-M   'P 1'
#
loop_
_entity.id
_entity.type
_entity.pdbx_description
1 polymer ?
#
loop_
_entity_poly.entity_id
_entity_poly.type
_entity_poly.pdbx_seq_one_letter_code
_entity_poly.pdbx_strand_id
1 'polypeptide(L)'
;MRIAHWPALISMLVGMAIISVPTSADAAPRTVLCTGYKQCAAKGYTHGGYASVRSRSYWNMTPGRSCTNYVAYRLTRNRLVARPPGTDAALTWGAAARAAGLRVSASAPRRGDVAWWKADRGLAGKKGHVAVVERVRADGSIVVSEDNMNRTFMWRTVRRGSGWPSGFIRYPTSDGSPSGVLESLEATDGMVAVRGAASEPDRWGRPVAYTVALGAPLDRAPAETFTFSSAYFRFSWRRTVQVRGELRAYLYAHNASGTRGTDVLLGVADLEVRDDGTTRGVAVPRADWLDDVVAPVLGPVVGPG
;
A
#
# COMPACT_ATOMS: atom_id res chain seq x y z
N MET A 1 44.93 82.09 26.02
CA MET A 1 43.46 81.93 26.11
C MET A 1 42.92 81.75 24.69
N ARG A 2 42.79 80.50 24.24
CA ARG A 2 42.25 80.16 22.92
C ARG A 2 41.29 78.98 23.14
N ILE A 3 40.03 79.23 22.84
CA ILE A 3 38.90 78.33 23.01
C ILE A 3 38.98 77.31 21.88
N ALA A 4 39.09 76.02 22.23
CA ALA A 4 39.25 74.92 21.30
C ALA A 4 37.90 74.24 21.02
N HIS A 5 37.80 73.78 19.78
CA HIS A 5 36.63 73.30 19.06
C HIS A 5 36.00 72.02 19.64
N TRP A 6 34.67 71.94 19.52
CA TRP A 6 33.87 70.75 19.75
C TRP A 6 33.55 70.09 18.39
N PRO A 7 33.70 68.77 18.26
CA PRO A 7 32.78 68.02 17.42
C PRO A 7 32.12 66.86 18.18
N ALA A 8 30.85 66.65 17.86
CA ALA A 8 29.95 65.69 18.44
C ALA A 8 30.39 64.23 18.19
N LEU A 9 30.39 63.41 19.24
CA LEU A 9 30.49 61.96 19.17
C LEU A 9 29.08 61.35 19.09
N ILE A 10 28.73 60.87 17.91
CA ILE A 10 27.54 60.03 17.67
C ILE A 10 27.86 58.63 18.21
N SER A 11 27.22 58.24 19.32
CA SER A 11 27.30 56.88 19.86
C SER A 11 26.46 55.94 18.99
N MET A 12 27.13 55.05 18.26
CA MET A 12 26.53 53.96 17.50
C MET A 12 26.29 52.77 18.44
N LEU A 13 25.06 52.65 18.96
CA LEU A 13 24.60 51.47 19.71
C LEU A 13 24.37 50.31 18.72
N VAL A 14 25.28 49.33 18.75
CA VAL A 14 25.10 48.04 18.08
C VAL A 14 24.07 47.23 18.87
N GLY A 15 22.84 47.21 18.40
CA GLY A 15 21.79 46.33 18.91
C GLY A 15 22.10 44.89 18.55
N MET A 16 22.57 44.11 19.53
CA MET A 16 22.76 42.67 19.40
C MET A 16 21.38 41.99 19.40
N ALA A 17 20.81 41.80 18.22
CA ALA A 17 19.60 41.02 18.03
C ALA A 17 19.90 39.55 18.39
N ILE A 18 19.40 39.10 19.53
CA ILE A 18 19.37 37.68 19.89
C ILE A 18 18.38 37.03 18.93
N ILE A 19 18.88 36.54 17.80
CA ILE A 19 18.12 35.64 16.93
C ILE A 19 17.88 34.39 17.76
N SER A 20 16.68 34.32 18.33
CA SER A 20 16.16 33.10 18.93
C SER A 20 16.05 32.09 17.80
N VAL A 21 17.12 31.30 17.58
CA VAL A 21 17.05 30.13 16.72
C VAL A 21 15.93 29.28 17.30
N PRO A 22 14.86 28.94 16.56
CA PRO A 22 13.87 28.03 17.08
C PRO A 22 14.60 26.72 17.38
N THR A 23 14.83 26.47 18.67
CA THR A 23 15.21 25.15 19.14
C THR A 23 14.15 24.21 18.61
N SER A 24 14.59 23.14 17.96
CA SER A 24 13.70 22.13 17.39
C SER A 24 12.75 21.63 18.49
N ALA A 25 11.55 22.17 18.53
CA ALA A 25 10.50 21.71 19.42
C ALA A 25 9.97 20.40 18.85
N ASP A 26 10.54 19.26 19.25
CA ASP A 26 9.87 17.95 19.03
C ASP A 26 10.47 16.78 19.84
N ALA A 27 10.78 17.00 21.13
CA ALA A 27 11.21 15.93 22.03
C ALA A 27 10.45 15.89 23.36
N ALA A 28 9.11 16.05 23.36
CA ALA A 28 8.31 15.58 24.51
C ALA A 28 8.25 14.03 24.50
N PRO A 29 8.41 13.34 25.65
CA PRO A 29 8.70 11.92 25.70
C PRO A 29 7.50 11.07 25.23
N ARG A 30 7.76 10.29 24.20
CA ARG A 30 6.93 9.18 23.76
C ARG A 30 6.87 8.16 24.89
N THR A 31 5.68 7.69 25.25
CA THR A 31 5.54 6.71 26.32
C THR A 31 5.47 5.31 25.72
N VAL A 32 6.57 4.57 25.76
CA VAL A 32 6.59 3.13 25.47
C VAL A 32 5.84 2.41 26.58
N LEU A 33 4.82 1.63 26.22
CA LEU A 33 3.97 0.91 27.17
C LEU A 33 4.55 -0.49 27.46
N CYS A 34 5.11 -1.13 26.43
CA CYS A 34 5.76 -2.43 26.49
C CYS A 34 6.64 -2.66 25.26
N THR A 35 7.60 -3.57 25.37
CA THR A 35 8.50 -3.98 24.30
C THR A 35 8.68 -5.49 24.30
N GLY A 36 8.63 -6.11 23.13
CA GLY A 36 8.70 -7.55 22.93
C GLY A 36 7.35 -8.23 23.05
N TYR A 37 7.14 -9.27 22.24
CA TYR A 37 5.85 -9.96 22.17
C TYR A 37 5.39 -10.51 23.53
N LYS A 38 6.28 -11.19 24.27
CA LYS A 38 5.96 -11.79 25.58
C LYS A 38 5.60 -10.73 26.63
N GLN A 39 6.43 -9.70 26.77
CA GLN A 39 6.20 -8.65 27.77
C GLN A 39 4.93 -7.85 27.47
N CYS A 40 4.68 -7.53 26.19
CA CYS A 40 3.45 -6.86 25.80
C CYS A 40 2.22 -7.73 26.08
N ALA A 41 2.25 -9.01 25.70
CA ALA A 41 1.14 -9.92 25.97
C ALA A 41 0.84 -10.06 27.48
N ALA A 42 1.88 -10.17 28.32
CA ALA A 42 1.73 -10.23 29.78
C ALA A 42 1.06 -8.98 30.38
N LYS A 43 1.20 -7.82 29.71
CA LYS A 43 0.54 -6.55 30.09
C LYS A 43 -0.82 -6.34 29.40
N GLY A 44 -1.36 -7.36 28.72
CA GLY A 44 -2.63 -7.27 27.98
C GLY A 44 -2.53 -6.57 26.61
N TYR A 45 -1.33 -6.25 26.14
CA TYR A 45 -1.09 -5.62 24.84
C TYR A 45 -0.83 -6.69 23.77
N THR A 46 -1.89 -7.08 23.06
CA THR A 46 -1.83 -8.14 22.05
C THR A 46 -1.01 -7.73 20.81
N HIS A 47 -0.26 -8.66 20.23
CA HIS A 47 0.31 -8.55 18.88
C HIS A 47 -0.59 -9.17 17.82
N GLY A 48 -1.85 -9.46 18.19
CA GLY A 48 -2.84 -10.04 17.32
C GLY A 48 -2.37 -11.32 16.65
N GLY A 49 -1.60 -12.19 17.33
CA GLY A 49 -1.09 -13.47 16.81
C GLY A 49 0.22 -13.40 16.01
N TYR A 50 0.68 -12.21 15.62
CA TYR A 50 1.80 -12.04 14.68
C TYR A 50 3.09 -12.77 15.08
N ALA A 51 3.42 -12.83 16.38
CA ALA A 51 4.63 -13.49 16.88
C ALA A 51 4.82 -14.93 16.35
N SER A 52 3.73 -15.66 16.17
CA SER A 52 3.73 -17.06 15.70
C SER A 52 3.84 -17.22 14.18
N VAL A 53 3.53 -16.17 13.43
CA VAL A 53 3.43 -16.21 11.95
C VAL A 53 4.31 -15.18 11.26
N ARG A 54 5.17 -14.48 12.00
CA ARG A 54 6.03 -13.41 11.48
C ARG A 54 6.99 -13.87 10.39
N SER A 55 7.33 -15.17 10.32
CA SER A 55 8.16 -15.73 9.24
C SER A 55 7.45 -15.78 7.88
N ARG A 56 6.14 -15.53 7.82
CA ARG A 56 5.37 -15.46 6.58
C ARG A 56 5.39 -14.04 6.02
N SER A 57 5.28 -13.96 4.70
CA SER A 57 5.14 -12.68 3.98
C SER A 57 3.65 -12.35 3.82
N TYR A 58 3.25 -11.17 4.23
CA TYR A 58 1.91 -10.62 3.96
C TYR A 58 2.08 -9.46 2.98
N TRP A 59 1.25 -9.40 1.94
CA TRP A 59 1.40 -8.39 0.87
C TRP A 59 2.78 -8.41 0.19
N ASN A 60 3.45 -9.57 0.17
CA ASN A 60 4.83 -9.70 -0.33
C ASN A 60 5.83 -8.77 0.39
N MET A 61 5.54 -8.38 1.64
CA MET A 61 6.44 -7.62 2.49
C MET A 61 7.54 -8.50 3.06
N THR A 62 8.68 -7.89 3.40
CA THR A 62 9.79 -8.58 4.06
C THR A 62 9.32 -9.29 5.32
N PRO A 63 9.43 -10.64 5.40
CA PRO A 63 9.07 -11.39 6.59
C PRO A 63 9.93 -11.03 7.81
N GLY A 64 9.47 -11.42 8.98
CA GLY A 64 10.15 -11.27 10.26
C GLY A 64 9.75 -9.98 10.97
N ARG A 65 10.75 -9.27 11.51
CA ARG A 65 10.53 -7.99 12.17
C ARG A 65 10.46 -6.92 11.10
N SER A 66 9.26 -6.47 10.78
CA SER A 66 9.02 -5.44 9.77
C SER A 66 7.71 -4.74 10.08
N CYS A 67 7.72 -3.41 10.05
CA CYS A 67 6.52 -2.61 10.28
C CYS A 67 5.48 -2.85 9.18
N THR A 68 5.92 -2.93 7.93
CA THR A 68 5.02 -3.15 6.79
C THR A 68 4.43 -4.56 6.80
N ASN A 69 5.21 -5.59 7.12
CA ASN A 69 4.70 -6.97 7.19
C ASN A 69 3.74 -7.16 8.37
N TYR A 70 4.04 -6.55 9.52
CA TYR A 70 3.14 -6.56 10.68
C TYR A 70 1.80 -5.89 10.37
N VAL A 71 1.82 -4.69 9.77
CA VAL A 71 0.58 -3.99 9.40
C VAL A 71 -0.17 -4.74 8.31
N ALA A 72 0.51 -5.28 7.29
CA ALA A 72 -0.10 -6.11 6.26
C ALA A 72 -0.81 -7.33 6.87
N TYR A 73 -0.16 -8.04 7.80
CA TYR A 73 -0.80 -9.12 8.56
C TYR A 73 -2.05 -8.65 9.31
N ARG A 74 -1.98 -7.51 10.01
CA ARG A 74 -3.11 -6.98 10.76
C ARG A 74 -4.29 -6.59 9.87
N LEU A 75 -4.02 -6.17 8.63
CA LEU A 75 -5.04 -5.83 7.64
C LEU A 75 -5.64 -7.08 6.99
N THR A 76 -4.84 -8.12 6.72
CA THR A 76 -5.36 -9.34 6.09
C THR A 76 -6.09 -10.24 7.08
N ARG A 77 -5.55 -10.49 8.28
CA ARG A 77 -6.03 -11.54 9.22
C ARG A 77 -7.56 -11.65 9.38
N ASN A 78 -8.28 -10.52 9.48
CA ASN A 78 -9.73 -10.50 9.71
C ASN A 78 -10.52 -9.66 8.69
N ARG A 79 -9.85 -8.95 7.78
CA ARG A 79 -10.50 -8.09 6.79
C ARG A 79 -10.11 -8.43 5.35
N LEU A 80 -9.13 -9.32 5.17
CA LEU A 80 -8.60 -9.81 3.90
C LEU A 80 -8.44 -8.68 2.86
N VAL A 81 -7.80 -7.60 3.26
CA VAL A 81 -7.58 -6.47 2.36
C VAL A 81 -6.40 -6.77 1.44
N ALA A 82 -6.57 -6.64 0.13
CA ALA A 82 -5.48 -6.76 -0.84
C ALA A 82 -4.55 -5.53 -0.81
N ARG A 83 -3.29 -5.73 -1.22
CA ARG A 83 -2.27 -4.68 -1.23
C ARG A 83 -2.54 -3.64 -2.32
N PRO A 84 -2.64 -2.33 -2.00
CA PRO A 84 -2.66 -1.30 -3.02
C PRO A 84 -1.31 -1.17 -3.74
N PRO A 85 -1.27 -1.00 -5.07
CA PRO A 85 -0.03 -0.70 -5.81
C PRO A 85 0.76 0.48 -5.22
N GLY A 86 2.08 0.37 -5.21
CA GLY A 86 2.99 1.40 -4.70
C GLY A 86 3.18 1.43 -3.18
N THR A 87 2.56 0.52 -2.41
CA THR A 87 2.75 0.40 -0.95
C THR A 87 4.02 -0.38 -0.57
N ASP A 88 5.17 -0.09 -1.18
CA ASP A 88 6.44 -0.80 -0.89
C ASP A 88 7.04 -0.43 0.48
N ALA A 89 7.97 0.51 0.51
CA ALA A 89 8.50 1.04 1.76
C ALA A 89 7.43 1.85 2.51
N ALA A 90 7.49 1.88 3.83
CA ALA A 90 6.50 2.57 4.64
C ALA A 90 6.29 4.05 4.22
N LEU A 91 7.33 4.75 3.74
CA LEU A 91 7.23 6.13 3.27
C LEU A 91 6.25 6.33 2.10
N THR A 92 5.98 5.32 1.27
CA THR A 92 5.13 5.45 0.07
C THR A 92 3.66 5.19 0.37
N TRP A 93 3.35 4.56 1.50
CA TRP A 93 2.01 4.04 1.80
C TRP A 93 0.91 5.09 1.74
N GLY A 94 1.14 6.29 2.27
CA GLY A 94 0.12 7.35 2.24
C GLY A 94 -0.14 7.91 0.83
N ALA A 95 0.85 7.92 -0.06
CA ALA A 95 0.65 8.35 -1.45
C ALA A 95 -0.06 7.25 -2.25
N ALA A 96 0.43 6.02 -2.13
CA ALA A 96 -0.17 4.83 -2.73
C ALA A 96 -1.63 4.62 -2.32
N ALA A 97 -1.94 4.80 -1.03
CA ALA A 97 -3.31 4.71 -0.53
C ALA A 97 -4.23 5.76 -1.17
N ARG A 98 -3.77 7.01 -1.33
CA ARG A 98 -4.56 8.05 -2.02
C ARG A 98 -4.76 7.72 -3.50
N ALA A 99 -3.72 7.27 -4.19
CA ALA A 99 -3.81 6.84 -5.58
C ALA A 99 -4.81 5.68 -5.77
N ALA A 100 -4.91 4.79 -4.78
CA ALA A 100 -5.90 3.73 -4.73
C ALA A 100 -7.29 4.17 -4.21
N GLY A 101 -7.55 5.48 -4.08
CA GLY A 101 -8.84 6.01 -3.62
C GLY A 101 -9.14 5.82 -2.13
N LEU A 102 -8.18 5.35 -1.33
CA LEU A 102 -8.37 5.13 0.09
C LEU A 102 -8.37 6.45 0.85
N ARG A 103 -9.17 6.52 1.92
CA ARG A 103 -9.22 7.70 2.79
C ARG A 103 -7.92 7.83 3.59
N VAL A 104 -7.23 8.94 3.40
CA VAL A 104 -6.05 9.32 4.19
C VAL A 104 -6.31 10.64 4.91
N SER A 105 -6.39 10.63 6.25
CA SER A 105 -6.62 11.82 7.06
C SER A 105 -5.34 12.29 7.77
N ALA A 106 -5.09 13.59 7.83
CA ALA A 106 -3.98 14.14 8.61
C ALA A 106 -4.27 14.21 10.14
N SER A 107 -5.54 14.28 10.53
CA SER A 107 -5.92 14.71 11.88
C SER A 107 -7.07 13.93 12.54
N ALA A 108 -7.73 13.00 11.84
CA ALA A 108 -8.88 12.26 12.37
C ALA A 108 -8.59 10.74 12.48
N PRO A 109 -7.72 10.32 13.41
CA PRO A 109 -7.42 8.91 13.62
C PRO A 109 -8.64 8.16 14.13
N ARG A 110 -8.76 6.88 13.77
CA ARG A 110 -9.69 5.92 14.36
C ARG A 110 -8.96 4.62 14.70
N ARG A 111 -9.51 3.87 15.66
CA ARG A 111 -9.05 2.50 15.93
C ARG A 111 -9.11 1.66 14.65
N GLY A 112 -8.02 0.96 14.36
CA GLY A 112 -7.85 0.14 13.16
C GLY A 112 -7.34 0.90 11.94
N ASP A 113 -7.23 2.24 11.99
CA ASP A 113 -6.50 2.98 10.95
C ASP A 113 -5.00 2.63 11.02
N VAL A 114 -4.31 2.74 9.88
CA VAL A 114 -2.85 2.67 9.83
C VAL A 114 -2.28 4.06 10.05
N ALA A 115 -1.57 4.25 11.16
CA ALA A 115 -0.74 5.43 11.36
C ALA A 115 0.48 5.35 10.44
N TRP A 116 0.66 6.36 9.59
CA TRP A 116 1.72 6.42 8.57
C TRP A 116 2.62 7.62 8.79
N TRP A 117 3.92 7.41 8.74
CA TRP A 117 4.95 8.43 8.79
C TRP A 117 5.76 8.42 7.49
N LYS A 118 5.93 9.60 6.88
CA LYS A 118 6.93 9.83 5.83
C LYS A 118 8.35 9.58 6.36
N ALA A 119 9.30 9.48 5.45
CA ALA A 119 10.73 9.45 5.79
C ALA A 119 11.09 10.57 6.77
N ASP A 120 11.88 10.23 7.78
CA ASP A 120 12.46 11.17 8.75
C ASP A 120 11.43 12.02 9.54
N ARG A 121 10.16 11.60 9.57
CA ARG A 121 9.11 12.23 10.39
C ARG A 121 8.89 11.43 11.67
N GLY A 122 9.01 12.11 12.82
CA GLY A 122 8.77 11.48 14.11
C GLY A 122 9.83 10.41 14.43
N LEU A 123 9.44 9.13 14.56
CA LEU A 123 10.39 8.01 14.74
C LEU A 123 10.67 7.25 13.44
N ALA A 124 10.13 7.73 12.31
CA ALA A 124 10.45 7.11 11.05
C ALA A 124 11.92 7.37 10.71
N GLY A 125 12.62 6.32 10.28
CA GLY A 125 13.88 6.50 9.56
C GLY A 125 13.62 6.87 8.10
N LYS A 126 14.68 6.82 7.29
CA LYS A 126 14.66 7.12 5.85
C LYS A 126 13.60 6.33 5.05
N LYS A 127 13.21 5.14 5.52
CA LYS A 127 12.20 4.28 4.87
C LYS A 127 10.76 4.58 5.28
N GLY A 128 10.53 5.61 6.10
CA GLY A 128 9.21 5.87 6.69
C GLY A 128 8.88 4.89 7.81
N HIS A 129 7.66 4.94 8.32
CA HIS A 129 7.15 3.96 9.29
C HIS A 129 5.63 3.81 9.23
N VAL A 130 5.13 2.63 9.61
CA VAL A 130 3.70 2.35 9.73
C VAL A 130 3.39 1.58 11.01
N ALA A 131 2.24 1.85 11.60
CA ALA A 131 1.76 1.20 12.81
C ALA A 131 0.23 1.08 12.79
N VAL A 132 -0.34 0.18 13.59
CA VAL A 132 -1.80 0.06 13.74
C VAL A 132 -2.25 0.94 14.89
N VAL A 133 -3.27 1.79 14.66
CA VAL A 133 -3.92 2.55 15.73
C VAL A 133 -4.82 1.62 16.54
N GLU A 134 -4.46 1.36 17.79
CA GLU A 134 -5.20 0.46 18.68
C GLU A 134 -6.23 1.21 19.53
N ARG A 135 -5.96 2.49 19.81
CA ARG A 135 -6.84 3.37 20.58
C ARG A 135 -6.60 4.83 20.21
N VAL A 136 -7.68 5.62 20.23
CA VAL A 136 -7.62 7.08 20.28
C VAL A 136 -8.12 7.49 21.66
N ARG A 137 -7.32 8.26 22.40
CA ARG A 137 -7.66 8.71 23.76
C ARG A 137 -8.42 10.04 23.71
N ALA A 138 -9.10 10.37 24.81
CA ALA A 138 -9.87 11.60 24.95
C ALA A 138 -9.00 12.87 24.79
N ASP A 139 -7.74 12.81 25.23
CA ASP A 139 -6.74 13.88 25.05
C ASP A 139 -6.23 14.03 23.61
N GLY A 140 -6.79 13.27 22.66
CA GLY A 140 -6.40 13.28 21.26
C GLY A 140 -5.09 12.52 20.95
N SER A 141 -4.42 11.94 21.95
CA SER A 141 -3.28 11.05 21.72
C SER A 141 -3.74 9.69 21.18
N ILE A 142 -2.83 9.00 20.50
CA ILE A 142 -3.09 7.65 19.96
C ILE A 142 -2.21 6.63 20.65
N VAL A 143 -2.76 5.43 20.83
CA VAL A 143 -1.98 4.24 21.19
C VAL A 143 -1.83 3.41 19.93
N VAL A 144 -0.58 3.07 19.59
CA VAL A 144 -0.26 2.27 18.41
C VAL A 144 0.46 0.99 18.80
N SER A 145 0.24 -0.06 18.03
CA SER A 145 1.07 -1.27 18.03
C SER A 145 1.87 -1.34 16.74
N GLU A 146 3.12 -1.80 16.83
CA GLU A 146 4.01 -1.89 15.69
C GLU A 146 5.06 -2.99 15.89
N ASP A 147 5.57 -3.52 14.79
CA ASP A 147 6.86 -4.18 14.77
C ASP A 147 7.86 -3.27 14.07
N ASN A 148 9.14 -3.40 14.39
CA ASN A 148 10.18 -2.53 13.87
C ASN A 148 11.40 -3.37 13.50
N MET A 149 11.84 -3.21 12.25
CA MET A 149 12.94 -3.96 11.65
C MET A 149 14.25 -3.89 12.46
N ASN A 150 14.47 -2.80 13.21
CA ASN A 150 15.67 -2.61 14.03
C ASN A 150 15.43 -2.68 15.55
N ARG A 151 14.22 -3.05 15.97
CA ARG A 151 13.87 -3.29 17.39
C ARG A 151 13.04 -4.56 17.49
N THR A 152 12.09 -4.60 18.41
CA THR A 152 11.09 -5.66 18.53
C THR A 152 9.71 -5.02 18.57
N PHE A 153 8.68 -5.85 18.54
CA PHE A 153 7.29 -5.45 18.72
C PHE A 153 7.12 -4.52 19.92
N MET A 154 6.30 -3.48 19.79
CA MET A 154 6.02 -2.60 20.92
C MET A 154 4.62 -2.00 20.82
N TRP A 155 4.16 -1.51 21.96
CA TRP A 155 3.04 -0.58 22.04
C TRP A 155 3.53 0.74 22.61
N ARG A 156 3.07 1.85 22.05
CA ARG A 156 3.42 3.19 22.55
C ARG A 156 2.28 4.18 22.40
N THR A 157 2.35 5.24 23.21
CA THR A 157 1.52 6.43 23.05
C THR A 157 2.23 7.44 22.14
N VAL A 158 1.49 8.07 21.23
CA VAL A 158 1.93 9.17 20.37
C VAL A 158 1.02 10.37 20.60
N ARG A 159 1.62 11.53 20.84
CA ARG A 159 0.90 12.78 21.11
C ARG A 159 1.03 13.73 19.92
N ARG A 160 0.06 14.63 19.77
CA ARG A 160 0.18 15.74 18.81
C ARG A 160 1.38 16.61 19.20
N GLY A 161 2.10 17.15 18.20
CA GLY A 161 3.31 17.93 18.45
C GLY A 161 4.46 17.15 19.09
N SER A 162 4.45 15.81 19.02
CA SER A 162 5.61 14.97 19.33
C SER A 162 5.59 13.71 18.48
N GLY A 163 6.20 13.81 17.30
CA GLY A 163 6.33 12.71 16.35
C GLY A 163 5.01 12.10 15.91
N TRP A 164 4.00 12.96 15.74
CA TRP A 164 2.69 12.65 15.18
C TRP A 164 2.79 12.05 13.77
N PRO A 165 1.91 11.09 13.38
CA PRO A 165 1.87 10.56 12.02
C PRO A 165 1.69 11.64 10.95
N SER A 166 2.25 11.39 9.76
CA SER A 166 1.98 12.17 8.56
C SER A 166 0.55 11.98 8.04
N GLY A 167 -0.09 10.87 8.39
CA GLY A 167 -1.50 10.63 8.17
C GLY A 167 -1.98 9.30 8.72
N PHE A 168 -3.28 9.08 8.60
CA PHE A 168 -4.00 7.89 9.01
C PHE A 168 -4.71 7.32 7.79
N ILE A 169 -4.30 6.13 7.38
CA ILE A 169 -4.86 5.42 6.21
C ILE A 169 -5.98 4.53 6.72
N ARG A 170 -7.18 4.73 6.17
CA ARG A 170 -8.34 3.89 6.46
C ARG A 170 -8.58 2.92 5.32
N TYR A 171 -8.33 1.65 5.59
CA TYR A 171 -8.69 0.57 4.71
C TYR A 171 -10.15 0.18 4.92
N PRO A 172 -10.94 -0.01 3.84
CA PRO A 172 -12.29 -0.55 3.95
C PRO A 172 -12.25 -2.02 4.38
N THR A 173 -13.42 -2.57 4.75
CA THR A 173 -13.60 -4.02 4.74
C THR A 173 -13.56 -4.54 3.30
N SER A 174 -13.02 -5.73 3.11
CA SER A 174 -12.96 -6.41 1.82
C SER A 174 -13.51 -7.83 1.96
N ASP A 175 -14.06 -8.36 0.88
CA ASP A 175 -14.49 -9.74 0.71
C ASP A 175 -13.30 -10.71 0.65
N GLY A 176 -12.08 -10.24 0.38
CA GLY A 176 -10.89 -11.08 0.18
C GLY A 176 -10.46 -11.20 -1.27
N SER A 177 -11.17 -10.56 -2.20
CA SER A 177 -10.83 -10.61 -3.61
C SER A 177 -9.44 -10.02 -3.89
N PRO A 178 -8.71 -10.54 -4.91
CA PRO A 178 -7.47 -9.92 -5.38
C PRO A 178 -7.68 -8.44 -5.75
N SER A 179 -6.63 -7.65 -5.65
CA SER A 179 -6.61 -6.28 -6.18
C SER A 179 -5.30 -6.04 -6.89
N GLY A 180 -5.35 -5.25 -7.95
CA GLY A 180 -4.19 -4.93 -8.75
C GLY A 180 -4.52 -4.03 -9.92
N VAL A 181 -3.54 -3.87 -10.79
CA VAL A 181 -3.62 -3.09 -12.01
C VAL A 181 -2.87 -3.79 -13.14
N LEU A 182 -3.40 -3.69 -14.34
CA LEU A 182 -2.64 -3.86 -15.57
C LEU A 182 -1.78 -2.60 -15.79
N GLU A 183 -0.47 -2.77 -15.93
CA GLU A 183 0.46 -1.65 -16.21
C GLU A 183 0.73 -1.53 -17.70
N SER A 184 1.00 -2.65 -18.38
CA SER A 184 1.04 -2.71 -19.83
C SER A 184 0.71 -4.09 -20.36
N LEU A 185 0.13 -4.12 -21.56
CA LEU A 185 -0.10 -5.32 -22.33
C LEU A 185 0.20 -4.95 -23.78
N GLU A 186 1.22 -5.58 -24.33
CA GLU A 186 1.84 -5.20 -25.59
C GLU A 186 2.08 -6.45 -26.43
N ALA A 187 1.85 -6.36 -27.74
CA ALA A 187 2.18 -7.40 -28.69
C ALA A 187 3.36 -6.98 -29.55
N THR A 188 4.37 -7.85 -29.70
CA THR A 188 5.52 -7.67 -30.58
C THR A 188 5.87 -9.02 -31.20
N ASP A 189 5.95 -9.10 -32.53
CA ASP A 189 6.42 -10.31 -33.23
C ASP A 189 5.70 -11.61 -32.79
N GLY A 190 4.36 -11.57 -32.82
CA GLY A 190 3.51 -12.68 -32.38
C GLY A 190 3.56 -13.00 -30.89
N MET A 191 4.29 -12.22 -30.08
CA MET A 191 4.43 -12.40 -28.64
C MET A 191 3.65 -11.34 -27.87
N VAL A 192 2.83 -11.77 -26.91
CA VAL A 192 2.16 -10.89 -25.97
C VAL A 192 2.97 -10.81 -24.69
N ALA A 193 3.37 -9.59 -24.31
CA ALA A 193 3.99 -9.27 -23.04
C ALA A 193 2.99 -8.57 -22.12
N VAL A 194 2.93 -9.00 -20.87
CA VAL A 194 2.04 -8.45 -19.83
C VAL A 194 2.87 -8.01 -18.63
N ARG A 195 2.60 -6.79 -18.17
CA ARG A 195 3.14 -6.20 -16.95
C ARG A 195 2.02 -5.70 -16.07
N GLY A 196 2.16 -5.92 -14.77
CA GLY A 196 1.15 -5.49 -13.82
C GLY A 196 1.62 -5.63 -12.39
N ALA A 197 0.73 -5.23 -11.48
CA ALA A 197 0.92 -5.40 -10.07
C ALA A 197 -0.36 -5.87 -9.41
N ALA A 198 -0.32 -6.95 -8.66
CA ALA A 198 -1.49 -7.45 -7.95
C ALA A 198 -1.12 -8.21 -6.68
N SER A 199 -2.07 -8.23 -5.75
CA SER A 199 -1.98 -8.98 -4.51
C SER A 199 -3.26 -9.75 -4.31
N GLU A 200 -3.09 -10.95 -3.78
CA GLU A 200 -4.18 -11.77 -3.26
C GLU A 200 -3.97 -11.89 -1.73
N PRO A 201 -4.96 -11.48 -0.90
CA PRO A 201 -4.79 -11.34 0.55
C PRO A 201 -4.79 -12.65 1.34
N ASP A 202 -5.22 -13.76 0.76
CA ASP A 202 -5.26 -15.13 1.30
C ASP A 202 -4.04 -15.98 0.92
N ARG A 203 -3.25 -15.59 -0.09
CA ARG A 203 -2.06 -16.34 -0.53
C ARG A 203 -0.83 -16.16 0.37
N TRP A 204 -0.74 -15.07 1.14
CA TRP A 204 0.35 -14.78 2.10
C TRP A 204 1.77 -15.06 1.54
N GLY A 205 2.10 -14.42 0.42
CA GLY A 205 3.42 -14.52 -0.22
C GLY A 205 3.59 -15.75 -1.13
N ARG A 206 2.56 -16.60 -1.25
CA ARG A 206 2.50 -17.64 -2.28
C ARG A 206 2.16 -17.04 -3.64
N PRO A 207 2.44 -17.76 -4.75
CA PRO A 207 2.09 -17.30 -6.07
C PRO A 207 0.60 -16.98 -6.24
N VAL A 208 0.32 -15.85 -6.89
CA VAL A 208 -1.00 -15.50 -7.41
C VAL A 208 -1.08 -16.02 -8.84
N ALA A 209 -2.21 -16.59 -9.22
CA ALA A 209 -2.46 -17.09 -10.56
C ALA A 209 -3.16 -16.01 -11.40
N TYR A 210 -2.83 -15.96 -12.68
CA TYR A 210 -3.35 -15.00 -13.63
C TYR A 210 -3.76 -15.69 -14.92
N THR A 211 -4.78 -15.15 -15.58
CA THR A 211 -5.17 -15.53 -16.94
C THR A 211 -5.21 -14.29 -17.82
N VAL A 212 -4.61 -14.39 -19.00
CA VAL A 212 -4.83 -13.44 -20.09
C VAL A 212 -5.77 -14.09 -21.09
N ALA A 213 -6.85 -13.38 -21.43
CA ALA A 213 -7.81 -13.76 -22.46
C ALA A 213 -7.70 -12.78 -23.63
N LEU A 214 -7.64 -13.31 -24.85
CA LEU A 214 -7.47 -12.54 -26.09
C LEU A 214 -8.74 -12.67 -26.96
N GLY A 215 -9.19 -11.56 -27.53
CA GLY A 215 -10.39 -11.47 -28.36
C GLY A 215 -11.67 -11.21 -27.58
N ALA A 216 -11.89 -11.91 -26.47
CA ALA A 216 -13.08 -11.75 -25.64
C ALA A 216 -12.79 -11.95 -24.13
N PRO A 217 -13.66 -11.48 -23.22
CA PRO A 217 -13.56 -11.81 -21.80
C PRO A 217 -13.81 -13.31 -21.54
N LEU A 218 -13.45 -13.81 -20.35
CA LEU A 218 -13.46 -15.25 -20.05
C LEU A 218 -14.84 -15.90 -20.11
N ASP A 219 -15.91 -15.14 -19.90
CA ASP A 219 -17.30 -15.58 -19.97
C ASP A 219 -17.88 -15.60 -21.40
N ARG A 220 -17.15 -15.10 -22.40
CA ARG A 220 -17.58 -15.00 -23.80
C ARG A 220 -16.68 -15.74 -24.79
N ALA A 221 -16.07 -16.85 -24.34
CA ALA A 221 -15.26 -17.74 -25.18
C ALA A 221 -14.14 -17.00 -25.96
N PRO A 222 -13.05 -16.58 -25.28
CA PRO A 222 -11.92 -15.92 -25.93
C PRO A 222 -11.30 -16.76 -27.05
N ALA A 223 -10.74 -16.08 -28.04
CA ALA A 223 -10.04 -16.70 -29.16
C ALA A 223 -8.80 -17.48 -28.70
N GLU A 224 -8.11 -16.96 -27.69
CA GLU A 224 -6.98 -17.63 -27.06
C GLU A 224 -6.85 -17.22 -25.59
N THR A 225 -6.37 -18.13 -24.75
CA THR A 225 -6.02 -17.83 -23.36
C THR A 225 -4.65 -18.37 -23.01
N PHE A 226 -4.01 -17.72 -22.04
CA PHE A 226 -2.85 -18.29 -21.37
C PHE A 226 -2.81 -17.92 -19.90
N THR A 227 -2.23 -18.81 -19.11
CA THR A 227 -2.11 -18.65 -17.66
C THR A 227 -0.66 -18.52 -17.24
N PHE A 228 -0.41 -17.76 -16.18
CA PHE A 228 0.87 -17.73 -15.49
C PHE A 228 0.66 -17.51 -13.99
N SER A 229 1.72 -17.66 -13.20
CA SER A 229 1.69 -17.29 -11.79
C SER A 229 2.93 -16.51 -11.39
N SER A 230 2.79 -15.67 -10.36
CA SER A 230 3.90 -14.88 -9.83
C SER A 230 3.84 -14.85 -8.31
N ALA A 231 4.97 -15.17 -7.68
CA ALA A 231 5.18 -14.90 -6.24
C ALA A 231 5.54 -13.44 -5.96
N TYR A 232 5.72 -12.62 -7.00
CA TYR A 232 6.03 -11.21 -6.89
C TYR A 232 4.78 -10.36 -7.06
N PHE A 233 4.68 -9.31 -6.24
CA PHE A 233 3.60 -8.33 -6.32
C PHE A 233 3.58 -7.65 -7.70
N ARG A 234 4.75 -7.23 -8.20
CA ARG A 234 4.92 -6.77 -9.58
C ARG A 234 5.37 -7.94 -10.43
N PHE A 235 4.76 -8.11 -11.59
CA PHE A 235 5.08 -9.19 -12.51
C PHE A 235 5.31 -8.65 -13.92
N SER A 236 6.16 -9.36 -14.65
CA SER A 236 6.36 -9.21 -16.09
C SER A 236 6.41 -10.61 -16.67
N TRP A 237 5.58 -10.87 -17.68
CA TRP A 237 5.48 -12.18 -18.31
C TRP A 237 5.29 -12.02 -19.82
N ARG A 238 5.66 -13.01 -20.61
CA ARG A 238 5.51 -12.96 -22.06
C ARG A 238 5.33 -14.36 -22.67
N ARG A 239 4.57 -14.45 -23.77
CA ARG A 239 4.34 -15.70 -24.52
C ARG A 239 3.97 -15.43 -25.96
N THR A 240 4.46 -16.29 -26.84
CA THR A 240 4.01 -16.37 -28.23
C THR A 240 2.57 -16.87 -28.29
N VAL A 241 1.72 -16.16 -29.00
CA VAL A 241 0.30 -16.48 -29.20
C VAL A 241 0.05 -16.89 -30.65
N GLN A 242 -1.07 -17.55 -30.91
CA GLN A 242 -1.47 -17.98 -32.25
C GLN A 242 -2.42 -16.97 -32.91
N VAL A 243 -3.22 -16.24 -32.12
CA VAL A 243 -4.10 -15.18 -32.65
C VAL A 243 -3.30 -14.07 -33.34
N ARG A 244 -3.88 -13.49 -34.40
CA ARG A 244 -3.31 -12.40 -35.20
C ARG A 244 -4.37 -11.33 -35.46
N GLY A 245 -3.90 -10.11 -35.73
CA GLY A 245 -4.75 -8.96 -36.02
C GLY A 245 -5.12 -8.14 -34.79
N GLU A 246 -6.06 -7.23 -34.98
CA GLU A 246 -6.59 -6.36 -33.92
C GLU A 246 -7.51 -7.15 -32.99
N LEU A 247 -7.27 -7.04 -31.69
CA LEU A 247 -8.06 -7.73 -30.67
C LEU A 247 -8.01 -7.00 -29.33
N ARG A 248 -9.00 -7.27 -28.50
CA ARG A 248 -9.00 -6.82 -27.11
C ARG A 248 -8.47 -7.91 -26.19
N ALA A 249 -7.65 -7.53 -25.22
CA ALA A 249 -7.03 -8.42 -24.25
C ALA A 249 -7.45 -8.07 -22.82
N TYR A 250 -7.60 -9.09 -21.99
CA TYR A 250 -8.12 -8.98 -20.62
C TYR A 250 -7.19 -9.71 -19.67
N LEU A 251 -6.79 -9.07 -18.57
CA LEU A 251 -5.95 -9.67 -17.54
C LEU A 251 -6.73 -9.92 -16.26
N TYR A 252 -6.84 -11.18 -15.85
CA TYR A 252 -7.51 -11.60 -14.62
C TYR A 252 -6.49 -12.02 -13.56
N ALA A 253 -6.76 -11.67 -12.30
CA ALA A 253 -6.15 -12.30 -11.13
C ALA A 253 -7.15 -13.25 -10.47
N HIS A 254 -6.67 -14.45 -10.13
CA HIS A 254 -7.50 -15.47 -9.52
C HIS A 254 -7.42 -15.45 -8.01
N ASN A 255 -8.59 -15.52 -7.38
CA ASN A 255 -8.76 -15.67 -5.95
C ASN A 255 -8.29 -17.06 -5.49
N ALA A 256 -7.84 -17.16 -4.23
CA ALA A 256 -7.53 -18.43 -3.63
C ALA A 256 -8.79 -19.31 -3.52
N SER A 257 -8.75 -20.50 -4.11
CA SER A 257 -9.87 -21.45 -4.04
C SER A 257 -10.28 -21.73 -2.59
N GLY A 258 -11.59 -21.77 -2.34
CA GLY A 258 -12.18 -22.01 -1.02
C GLY A 258 -12.20 -20.80 -0.07
N THR A 259 -11.82 -19.60 -0.53
CA THR A 259 -11.95 -18.36 0.24
C THR A 259 -13.19 -17.57 -0.18
N ARG A 260 -13.43 -16.45 0.50
CA ARG A 260 -14.65 -15.64 0.33
C ARG A 260 -14.58 -14.68 -0.88
N GLY A 261 -13.37 -14.41 -1.39
CA GLY A 261 -13.17 -13.53 -2.53
C GLY A 261 -13.60 -14.16 -3.85
N THR A 262 -13.49 -13.38 -4.92
CA THR A 262 -13.77 -13.80 -6.30
C THR A 262 -12.63 -13.37 -7.22
N ASP A 263 -12.54 -13.98 -8.39
CA ASP A 263 -11.60 -13.55 -9.42
C ASP A 263 -11.89 -12.11 -9.87
N VAL A 264 -10.84 -11.38 -10.26
CA VAL A 264 -10.94 -9.95 -10.60
C VAL A 264 -10.25 -9.65 -11.92
N LEU A 265 -10.96 -8.92 -12.80
CA LEU A 265 -10.38 -8.28 -13.97
C LEU A 265 -9.52 -7.08 -13.54
N LEU A 266 -8.21 -7.18 -13.77
CA LEU A 266 -7.23 -6.16 -13.40
C LEU A 266 -7.10 -5.04 -14.44
N GLY A 267 -7.45 -5.33 -15.70
CA GLY A 267 -7.42 -4.35 -16.77
C GLY A 267 -7.60 -4.97 -18.15
N VAL A 268 -7.78 -4.06 -19.11
CA VAL A 268 -8.06 -4.36 -20.51
C VAL A 268 -7.09 -3.56 -21.38
N ALA A 269 -6.71 -4.12 -22.53
CA ALA A 269 -5.90 -3.43 -23.52
C ALA A 269 -6.39 -3.76 -24.93
N ASP A 270 -6.32 -2.78 -25.82
CA ASP A 270 -6.45 -3.01 -27.26
C ASP A 270 -5.06 -3.37 -27.81
N LEU A 271 -4.97 -4.47 -28.54
CA LEU A 271 -3.76 -5.03 -29.10
C LEU A 271 -3.87 -5.16 -30.61
N GLU A 272 -2.72 -5.15 -31.25
CA GLU A 272 -2.57 -5.61 -32.62
C GLU A 272 -1.41 -6.61 -32.69
N VAL A 273 -1.72 -7.88 -32.95
CA VAL A 273 -0.73 -8.96 -32.96
C VAL A 273 -0.28 -9.24 -34.39
N ARG A 274 1.00 -8.96 -34.69
CA ARG A 274 1.65 -9.14 -36.00
C ARG A 274 2.99 -9.83 -35.87
N ASP A 275 3.45 -10.46 -36.95
CA ASP A 275 4.78 -11.09 -37.08
C ASP A 275 5.73 -10.18 -37.89
N ASP A 276 5.77 -8.90 -37.56
CA ASP A 276 6.53 -7.87 -38.29
C ASP A 276 7.52 -7.10 -37.38
N GLY A 277 7.73 -7.58 -36.15
CA GLY A 277 8.58 -6.92 -35.16
C GLY A 277 8.02 -5.61 -34.58
N THR A 278 6.85 -5.14 -34.99
CA THR A 278 6.25 -3.91 -34.45
C THR A 278 5.58 -4.16 -33.10
N THR A 279 5.72 -3.20 -32.17
CA THR A 279 5.06 -3.26 -30.87
C THR A 279 3.75 -2.47 -30.88
N ARG A 280 2.63 -3.11 -30.56
CA ARG A 280 1.30 -2.48 -30.44
C ARG A 280 0.57 -2.95 -29.19
N GLY A 281 0.06 -2.00 -28.42
CA GLY A 281 -0.75 -2.26 -27.23
C GLY A 281 -1.10 -0.96 -26.51
N VAL A 282 -2.38 -0.76 -26.23
CA VAL A 282 -2.89 0.43 -25.54
C VAL A 282 -3.79 0.00 -24.40
N ALA A 283 -3.42 0.33 -23.17
CA ALA A 283 -4.26 0.08 -22.00
C ALA A 283 -5.55 0.92 -22.11
N VAL A 284 -6.69 0.25 -21.95
CA VAL A 284 -8.00 0.90 -21.99
C VAL A 284 -8.27 1.53 -20.63
N PRO A 285 -8.68 2.82 -20.56
CA PRO A 285 -9.07 3.47 -19.32
C PRO A 285 -10.14 2.66 -18.59
N ARG A 286 -10.06 2.61 -17.25
CA ARG A 286 -11.00 1.82 -16.43
C ARG A 286 -12.46 2.19 -16.66
N ALA A 287 -12.76 3.45 -16.90
CA ALA A 287 -14.13 3.89 -17.17
C ALA A 287 -14.71 3.23 -18.43
N ASP A 288 -13.89 3.01 -19.46
CA ASP A 288 -14.36 2.63 -20.78
C ASP A 288 -14.62 1.13 -20.89
N TRP A 289 -13.93 0.29 -20.10
CA TRP A 289 -14.13 -1.16 -20.16
C TRP A 289 -15.01 -1.73 -19.06
N LEU A 290 -15.33 -0.96 -18.00
CA LEU A 290 -16.30 -1.42 -17.00
C LEU A 290 -17.70 -1.60 -17.62
N ASP A 291 -18.05 -0.79 -18.62
CA ASP A 291 -19.34 -0.87 -19.31
C ASP A 291 -19.41 -2.08 -20.26
N ASP A 292 -18.29 -2.50 -20.84
CA ASP A 292 -18.21 -3.64 -21.75
C ASP A 292 -18.28 -5.01 -21.04
N VAL A 293 -17.96 -5.03 -19.74
CA VAL A 293 -17.82 -6.27 -18.93
C VAL A 293 -19.04 -6.52 -18.02
N VAL A 294 -19.92 -5.55 -17.82
CA VAL A 294 -21.12 -5.73 -16.97
C VAL A 294 -22.30 -6.28 -17.78
N ALA A 295 -22.58 -7.58 -17.66
CA ALA A 295 -23.83 -8.17 -17.11
C ALA A 295 -23.99 -9.69 -17.41
N PRO A 296 -24.65 -10.51 -16.55
CA PRO A 296 -25.27 -10.19 -15.26
C PRO A 296 -24.75 -11.01 -14.05
N VAL A 297 -25.11 -10.51 -12.88
CA VAL A 297 -25.08 -11.19 -11.56
C VAL A 297 -25.55 -12.63 -11.70
N LEU A 298 -24.70 -13.59 -11.31
CA LEU A 298 -25.12 -14.96 -11.05
C LEU A 298 -26.08 -14.94 -9.86
N GLY A 299 -27.38 -15.03 -10.14
CA GLY A 299 -28.42 -15.22 -9.14
C GLY A 299 -28.20 -16.52 -8.35
N PRO A 300 -28.83 -16.67 -7.17
CA PRO A 300 -28.64 -17.85 -6.35
C PRO A 300 -29.11 -19.09 -7.11
N VAL A 301 -28.29 -20.14 -7.08
CA VAL A 301 -28.65 -21.47 -7.56
C VAL A 301 -29.83 -21.94 -6.71
N VAL A 302 -31.03 -21.91 -7.29
CA VAL A 302 -32.19 -22.61 -6.77
C VAL A 302 -31.95 -24.10 -7.06
N GLY A 303 -31.66 -24.87 -6.02
CA GLY A 303 -31.56 -26.33 -6.12
C GLY A 303 -32.93 -26.95 -6.47
N PRO A 304 -32.96 -28.11 -7.15
CA PRO A 304 -34.21 -28.78 -7.44
C PRO A 304 -34.71 -29.53 -6.19
N GLY A 305 -36.00 -29.32 -5.86
CA GLY A 305 -36.84 -30.25 -5.08
C GLY A 305 -36.66 -30.25 -3.58
#